data_AF-W0JIA6-F1
#
_entry.id   AF-W0JIA6-F1
#
_cell.length_a   1.000
_cell.length_b   1.000
_cell.length_c   1.000
_cell.angle_alpha   90.00
_cell.angle_beta   90.00
_cell.angle_gamma   90.00
#
_symmetry.space_group_name_H-M   'P 1'
#
loop_
_entity.id
_entity.type
_entity.pdbx_description
1 polymer ?
#
loop_
_entity_poly.entity_id
_entity_poly.type
_entity_poly.pdbx_seq_one_letter_code
_entity_poly.pdbx_strand_id
1 'polypeptide(L)'
;MRLAHGLVGAVTHLLEAFGVDLVREIRVPGGLEHERQLQPMADSVAISAAIQARYGAFATYRQLFETRKKKRASALTPEVDAADPFGTLIDSFVIRGLYLHRFEEYLRDARESPVDVHEDAPEISIRILVVDTDRRTPYSTAVQRMCEAKNLDPTREAVSFLQAFTASPYAVTRALQQLGHESTPQEMHLDEVRYALATLPANRIFPNAPPTVSKAVHALLATSRPLTQAELAEQAGISARLVRNHVDHLEALWLIEVTVDGYRLPLPFREERGPAGDAHLSWYLTPNHDRDDYLDATERGVLFEAVIEREGVSDDDVIRVFDRIKTLQIMPEARREIEAVGPTATPLLEAVRVLAAEEPDREFTDTVIVGVEPEQAALPARLATTRQTGGTNV
;
A
#
# COMPACT_ATOMS: atom_id res chain seq x y z
N MET A 1 15.18 -14.14 22.91
CA MET A 1 14.60 -12.86 22.45
C MET A 1 15.10 -11.64 23.23
N ARG A 2 14.87 -11.51 24.55
CA ARG A 2 15.28 -10.30 25.33
C ARG A 2 16.75 -9.85 25.18
N LEU A 3 17.70 -10.78 25.17
CA LEU A 3 19.14 -10.44 24.98
C LEU A 3 19.42 -9.94 23.56
N ALA A 4 18.73 -10.47 22.55
CA ALA A 4 18.87 -10.05 21.16
C ALA A 4 18.33 -8.63 20.96
N HIS A 5 17.13 -8.32 21.48
CA HIS A 5 16.59 -6.95 21.41
C HIS A 5 17.47 -5.93 22.13
N GLY A 6 18.04 -6.28 23.29
CA GLY A 6 18.95 -5.38 24.02
C GLY A 6 20.24 -5.08 23.25
N LEU A 7 20.82 -6.07 22.57
CA LEU A 7 21.99 -5.86 21.72
C LEU A 7 21.65 -5.01 20.49
N VAL A 8 20.54 -5.32 19.81
CA VAL A 8 20.07 -4.54 18.67
C VAL A 8 19.83 -3.08 19.07
N GLY A 9 19.17 -2.84 20.21
CA GLY A 9 19.00 -1.50 20.76
C GLY A 9 20.33 -0.78 20.97
N ALA A 10 21.31 -1.43 21.62
CA ALA A 10 22.62 -0.81 21.84
C ALA A 10 23.34 -0.46 20.52
N VAL A 11 23.30 -1.34 19.52
CA VAL A 11 23.89 -1.08 18.20
C VAL A 11 23.16 0.05 17.48
N THR A 12 21.83 0.07 17.49
CA THR A 12 21.03 1.14 16.87
C THR A 12 21.34 2.51 17.49
N HIS A 13 21.36 2.62 18.82
CA HIS A 13 21.71 3.87 19.50
C HIS A 13 23.15 4.31 19.22
N LEU A 14 24.08 3.37 19.04
CA LEU A 14 25.46 3.68 18.63
C LEU A 14 25.53 4.24 17.21
N LEU A 15 24.85 3.58 16.26
CA LEU A 15 24.79 4.02 14.86
C LEU A 15 24.16 5.40 14.73
N GLU A 16 23.07 5.63 15.46
CA GLU A 16 22.42 6.95 15.55
C GLU A 16 23.39 8.01 16.10
N ALA A 17 24.18 7.70 17.13
CA ALA A 17 25.17 8.63 17.66
C ALA A 17 26.30 8.98 16.65
N PHE A 18 26.52 8.11 15.65
CA PHE A 18 27.42 8.36 14.53
C PHE A 18 26.72 8.99 13.31
N GLY A 19 25.43 9.29 13.39
CA GLY A 19 24.65 9.87 12.28
C GLY A 19 24.42 8.88 11.13
N VAL A 20 24.36 7.58 11.43
CA VAL A 20 24.09 6.53 10.42
C VAL A 20 22.61 6.21 10.40
N ASP A 21 21.96 6.47 9.27
CA ASP A 21 20.58 6.10 9.03
C ASP A 21 20.43 4.57 8.92
N LEU A 22 19.70 3.97 9.86
CA LEU A 22 19.44 2.54 9.88
C LEU A 22 18.03 2.24 9.37
N VAL A 23 17.95 1.48 8.27
CA VAL A 23 16.69 0.91 7.78
C VAL A 23 16.74 -0.61 7.90
N ARG A 24 15.78 -1.20 8.61
CA ARG A 24 15.67 -2.65 8.78
C ARG A 24 14.49 -3.20 7.99
N GLU A 25 14.80 -4.12 7.10
CA GLU A 25 13.81 -4.86 6.34
C GLU A 25 13.37 -6.11 7.11
N ILE A 26 12.07 -6.22 7.41
CA ILE A 26 11.44 -7.40 8.00
C ILE A 26 10.59 -8.07 6.94
N ARG A 27 11.01 -9.27 6.54
CA ARG A 27 10.25 -10.12 5.62
C ARG A 27 9.34 -11.05 6.42
N VAL A 28 8.03 -10.88 6.31
CA VAL A 28 7.03 -11.85 6.77
C VAL A 28 7.01 -13.02 5.79
N PRO A 29 7.35 -14.25 6.21
CA PRO A 29 7.31 -15.43 5.35
C PRO A 29 5.91 -15.71 4.80
N GLY A 30 5.83 -16.26 3.59
CA GLY A 30 4.56 -16.74 3.03
C GLY A 30 4.05 -17.96 3.79
N GLY A 31 2.72 -18.10 3.91
CA GLY A 31 2.07 -19.18 4.66
C GLY A 31 1.86 -18.90 6.15
N LEU A 32 2.21 -17.70 6.62
CA LEU A 32 1.79 -17.21 7.93
C LEU A 32 0.49 -16.41 7.76
N GLU A 33 -0.64 -17.06 7.99
CA GLU A 33 -1.97 -16.49 7.70
C GLU A 33 -2.84 -16.37 8.95
N HIS A 34 -2.39 -16.95 10.07
CA HIS A 34 -3.17 -17.07 11.29
C HIS A 34 -2.63 -16.16 12.40
N GLU A 35 -3.55 -15.63 13.21
CA GLU A 35 -3.30 -14.81 14.40
C GLU A 35 -2.16 -15.35 15.27
N ARG A 36 -2.19 -16.66 15.59
CA ARG A 36 -1.18 -17.32 16.45
C ARG A 36 0.26 -17.21 15.93
N GLN A 37 0.43 -16.91 14.65
CA GLN A 37 1.73 -16.72 14.00
C GLN A 37 2.07 -15.24 13.84
N LEU A 38 1.07 -14.42 13.50
CA LEU A 38 1.24 -13.01 13.18
C LEU A 38 1.33 -12.13 14.44
N GLN A 39 0.50 -12.38 15.47
CA GLN A 39 0.50 -11.58 16.71
C GLN A 39 1.88 -11.57 17.40
N PRO A 40 2.55 -12.72 17.64
CA PRO A 40 3.86 -12.69 18.32
C PRO A 40 4.94 -11.97 17.52
N MET A 41 4.81 -11.94 16.18
CA MET A 41 5.71 -11.17 15.32
C MET A 41 5.44 -9.67 15.47
N ALA A 42 4.17 -9.27 15.48
CA ALA A 42 3.77 -7.88 15.69
C ALA A 42 4.24 -7.37 17.06
N ASP A 43 4.03 -8.14 18.13
CA ASP A 43 4.53 -7.84 19.48
C ASP A 43 6.05 -7.66 19.49
N SER A 44 6.77 -8.55 18.81
CA SER A 44 8.23 -8.46 18.72
C SER A 44 8.70 -7.20 18.00
N VAL A 45 8.00 -6.78 16.95
CA VAL A 45 8.27 -5.52 16.23
C VAL A 45 7.97 -4.32 17.13
N ALA A 46 6.83 -4.29 17.81
CA ALA A 46 6.44 -3.20 18.71
C ALA A 46 7.44 -3.03 19.88
N ILE A 47 7.85 -4.13 20.51
CA ILE A 47 8.89 -4.13 21.55
C ILE A 47 10.22 -3.61 21.00
N SER A 48 10.61 -4.05 19.80
CA SER A 48 11.84 -3.60 19.14
C SER A 48 11.80 -2.09 18.89
N ALA A 49 10.70 -1.59 18.33
CA ALA A 49 10.49 -0.16 18.08
C ALA A 49 10.57 0.65 19.39
N ALA A 50 9.96 0.16 20.47
CA ALA A 50 10.04 0.83 21.76
C ALA A 50 11.47 0.92 22.31
N ILE A 51 12.26 -0.16 22.17
CA ILE A 51 13.68 -0.21 22.58
C ILE A 51 14.54 0.79 21.79
N GLN A 52 14.18 1.02 20.53
CA GLN A 52 14.92 1.83 19.57
C GLN A 52 14.37 3.26 19.47
N ALA A 53 13.44 3.63 20.35
CA ALA A 53 12.99 5.00 20.49
C ALA A 53 13.89 5.78 21.45
N ARG A 54 13.97 7.09 21.24
CA ARG A 54 14.60 8.03 22.16
C ARG A 54 13.72 9.23 22.47
N TYR A 55 13.91 9.80 23.64
CA TYR A 55 13.46 11.12 24.03
C TYR A 55 14.69 11.94 24.40
N GLY A 56 15.05 12.96 23.60
CA GLY A 56 16.33 13.64 23.75
C GLY A 56 17.51 12.66 23.74
N ALA A 57 18.32 12.66 24.80
CA ALA A 57 19.46 11.73 24.96
C ALA A 57 19.09 10.39 25.62
N PHE A 58 17.81 10.14 25.93
CA PHE A 58 17.37 9.02 26.75
C PHE A 58 16.69 7.94 25.91
N ALA A 59 17.08 6.68 26.11
CA ALA A 59 16.40 5.54 25.51
C ALA A 59 15.01 5.34 26.15
N THR A 60 13.93 5.47 25.37
CA THR A 60 12.57 5.55 25.90
C THR A 60 12.13 4.27 26.59
N TYR A 61 12.50 3.10 26.07
CA TYR A 61 12.18 1.82 26.73
C TYR A 61 12.73 1.71 28.15
N ARG A 62 13.91 2.29 28.42
CA ARG A 62 14.50 2.25 29.76
C ARG A 62 13.74 3.14 30.74
N GLN A 63 13.09 4.20 30.24
CA GLN A 63 12.31 5.14 31.04
C GLN A 63 10.88 4.65 31.29
N LEU A 64 10.28 3.91 30.35
CA LEU A 64 8.88 3.50 30.42
C LEU A 64 8.67 2.05 30.89
N PHE A 65 9.46 1.11 30.35
CA PHE A 65 9.14 -0.33 30.43
C PHE A 65 10.18 -1.16 31.21
N GLU A 66 11.22 -0.54 31.78
CA GLU A 66 12.28 -1.26 32.50
C GLU A 66 11.84 -1.67 33.92
N THR A 67 11.50 -2.93 34.12
CA THR A 67 11.05 -3.42 35.43
C THR A 67 12.17 -3.67 36.44
N ARG A 68 13.44 -3.75 36.01
CA ARG A 68 14.57 -4.05 36.91
C ARG A 68 15.02 -2.82 37.70
N LYS A 69 14.63 -2.75 38.98
CA LYS A 69 14.95 -1.65 39.91
C LYS A 69 16.41 -1.19 39.86
N LYS A 70 17.39 -2.11 39.84
CA LYS A 70 18.82 -1.76 39.77
C LYS A 70 19.20 -0.98 38.52
N LYS A 71 18.57 -1.27 37.37
CA LYS A 71 18.82 -0.56 36.10
C LYS A 71 18.08 0.78 36.02
N ARG A 72 16.92 0.88 36.65
CA ARG A 72 16.20 2.15 36.79
C ARG A 72 16.94 3.13 37.69
N ALA A 73 17.38 2.66 38.87
CA ALA A 73 18.10 3.49 39.84
C ALA A 73 19.42 4.06 39.31
N SER A 74 20.02 3.44 38.29
CA SER A 74 21.22 3.94 37.61
C SER A 74 20.93 4.70 36.31
N ALA A 75 19.67 4.90 35.95
CA ALA A 75 19.28 5.72 34.82
C ALA A 75 19.08 7.16 35.29
N LEU A 76 19.49 8.11 34.46
CA LEU A 76 19.06 9.50 34.60
C LEU A 76 17.62 9.62 34.08
N THR A 77 16.79 10.39 34.77
CA THR A 77 15.41 10.67 34.36
C THR A 77 15.38 11.93 33.48
N PRO A 78 14.67 11.93 32.34
CA PRO A 78 14.52 13.13 31.53
C PRO A 78 13.70 14.20 32.26
N GLU A 79 14.02 15.46 32.01
CA GLU A 79 13.07 16.55 32.20
C GLU A 79 12.15 16.56 30.98
N VAL A 80 10.84 16.43 31.22
CA VAL A 80 9.84 16.31 30.14
C VAL A 80 9.40 17.70 29.70
N ASP A 81 9.55 17.98 28.41
CA ASP A 81 8.95 19.15 27.78
C ASP A 81 7.46 18.88 27.54
N ALA A 82 6.60 19.58 28.29
CA ALA A 82 5.15 19.46 28.16
C ALA A 82 4.63 19.92 26.78
N ALA A 83 5.40 20.70 26.00
CA ALA A 83 5.03 21.09 24.65
C ALA A 83 5.33 20.00 23.60
N ASP A 84 6.27 19.09 23.89
CA ASP A 84 6.61 17.94 23.05
C ASP A 84 7.02 16.73 23.91
N PRO A 85 6.04 16.03 24.52
CA PRO A 85 6.29 14.87 25.38
C PRO A 85 6.55 13.57 24.58
N PHE A 86 6.91 13.67 23.29
CA PHE A 86 7.00 12.52 22.39
C PHE A 86 8.44 12.12 22.07
N GLY A 87 8.79 10.88 22.42
CA GLY A 87 9.95 10.20 21.87
C GLY A 87 9.75 9.81 20.41
N THR A 88 10.84 9.66 19.67
CA THR A 88 10.83 9.28 18.25
C THR A 88 11.64 8.00 18.03
N LEU A 89 11.23 7.22 17.06
CA LEU A 89 12.01 6.08 16.59
C LEU A 89 13.27 6.59 15.89
N ILE A 90 14.44 6.07 16.28
CA ILE A 90 15.73 6.51 15.69
C ILE A 90 16.18 5.67 14.50
N ASP A 91 15.44 4.62 14.18
CA ASP A 91 15.62 3.85 12.97
C ASP A 91 14.30 3.70 12.22
N SER A 92 14.31 2.98 11.10
CA SER A 92 13.10 2.72 10.32
C SER A 92 12.92 1.24 10.08
N PHE A 93 11.66 0.81 10.05
CA PHE A 93 11.26 -0.54 9.68
C PHE A 93 10.59 -0.53 8.31
N VAL A 94 11.01 -1.43 7.43
CA VAL A 94 10.28 -1.77 6.21
C VAL A 94 9.75 -3.18 6.39
N ILE A 95 8.44 -3.31 6.52
CA ILE A 95 7.79 -4.61 6.69
C ILE A 95 7.23 -5.02 5.34
N ARG A 96 7.63 -6.20 4.86
CA ARG A 96 7.17 -6.74 3.57
C ARG A 96 6.74 -8.19 3.69
N GLY A 97 5.70 -8.58 2.95
CA GLY A 97 5.18 -9.94 2.97
C GLY A 97 3.91 -10.08 2.16
N LEU A 98 3.42 -11.32 2.01
CA LEU A 98 2.05 -11.54 1.56
C LEU A 98 1.10 -11.31 2.75
N TYR A 99 -0.13 -10.87 2.47
CA TYR A 99 -1.17 -10.66 3.49
C TYR A 99 -0.84 -9.64 4.59
N LEU A 100 -0.02 -8.63 4.28
CA LEU A 100 0.33 -7.58 5.25
C LEU A 100 -0.87 -6.81 5.79
N HIS A 101 -1.97 -6.71 5.05
CA HIS A 101 -3.20 -6.10 5.54
C HIS A 101 -3.69 -6.74 6.86
N ARG A 102 -3.50 -8.07 7.04
CA ARG A 102 -3.82 -8.75 8.31
C ARG A 102 -2.77 -8.48 9.38
N PHE A 103 -1.51 -8.35 8.98
CA PHE A 103 -0.42 -8.06 9.89
C PHE A 103 -0.52 -6.63 10.45
N GLU A 104 -1.10 -5.70 9.69
CA GLU A 104 -1.35 -4.33 10.13
C GLU A 104 -2.25 -4.27 11.37
N GLU A 105 -3.34 -5.04 11.39
CA GLU A 105 -4.26 -5.11 12.55
C GLU A 105 -3.51 -5.53 13.81
N TYR A 106 -2.75 -6.63 13.76
CA TYR A 106 -1.96 -7.09 14.90
C TYR A 106 -0.86 -6.12 15.30
N LEU A 107 -0.25 -5.42 14.33
CA LEU A 107 0.69 -4.35 14.62
C LEU A 107 0.01 -3.18 15.33
N ARG A 108 -1.21 -2.79 14.93
CA ARG A 108 -2.00 -1.75 15.60
C ARG A 108 -2.24 -2.12 17.06
N ASP A 109 -2.73 -3.33 17.32
CA ASP A 109 -2.97 -3.82 18.67
C ASP A 109 -1.68 -3.86 19.52
N ALA A 110 -0.59 -4.40 18.94
CA ALA A 110 0.70 -4.49 19.63
C ALA A 110 1.34 -3.14 19.95
N ARG A 111 0.99 -2.08 19.20
CA ARG A 111 1.51 -0.72 19.40
C ARG A 111 0.89 -0.04 20.61
N GLU A 112 -0.37 -0.30 20.93
CA GLU A 112 -1.07 0.40 22.02
C GLU A 112 -0.44 0.12 23.39
N SER A 113 0.02 -1.10 23.62
CA SER A 113 0.73 -1.46 24.85
C SER A 113 1.66 -2.66 24.65
N PRO A 114 2.92 -2.44 24.18
CA PRO A 114 3.84 -3.55 23.97
C PRO A 114 4.26 -4.21 25.29
N VAL A 115 4.26 -3.45 26.38
CA VAL A 115 4.54 -3.87 27.77
C VAL A 115 3.90 -2.84 28.72
N ASP A 116 3.48 -3.25 29.92
CA ASP A 116 3.01 -2.33 30.96
C ASP A 116 4.08 -1.26 31.31
N VAL A 117 3.63 -0.01 31.35
CA VAL A 117 4.42 1.13 31.85
C VAL A 117 4.55 1.01 33.37
N HIS A 118 5.74 1.26 33.92
CA HIS A 118 5.93 1.22 35.36
C HIS A 118 5.42 2.48 36.06
N GLU A 119 4.97 2.35 37.30
CA GLU A 119 4.35 3.46 38.08
C GLU A 119 5.21 4.73 38.17
N ASP A 120 6.54 4.61 38.22
CA ASP A 120 7.46 5.74 38.32
C ASP A 120 7.87 6.35 36.95
N ALA A 121 7.15 6.03 35.88
CA ALA A 121 7.55 6.44 34.53
C ALA A 121 7.33 7.94 34.32
N PRO A 122 8.27 8.64 33.64
CA PRO A 122 8.01 10.01 33.21
C PRO A 122 6.85 10.04 32.21
N GLU A 123 6.13 11.17 32.17
CA GLU A 123 4.99 11.41 31.28
C GLU A 123 5.43 11.65 29.82
N ILE A 124 6.08 10.65 29.24
CA ILE A 124 6.50 10.62 27.83
C ILE A 124 5.86 9.43 27.13
N SER A 125 5.59 9.60 25.84
CA SER A 125 5.12 8.51 24.97
C SER A 125 6.01 8.41 23.74
N ILE A 126 5.92 7.31 22.99
CA ILE A 126 6.68 7.17 21.75
C ILE A 126 5.73 7.42 20.58
N ARG A 127 6.08 8.36 19.71
CA ARG A 127 5.38 8.62 18.47
C ARG A 127 6.06 7.88 17.32
N ILE A 128 5.34 6.93 16.72
CA ILE A 128 5.81 6.15 15.57
C ILE A 128 5.01 6.57 14.34
N LEU A 129 5.73 7.01 13.31
CA LEU A 129 5.14 7.29 12.01
C LEU A 129 4.94 5.98 11.25
N VAL A 130 3.74 5.75 10.74
CA VAL A 130 3.41 4.58 9.93
C VAL A 130 2.96 5.07 8.57
N VAL A 131 3.67 4.62 7.54
CA VAL A 131 3.41 4.98 6.15
C VAL A 131 2.94 3.74 5.41
N ASP A 132 1.72 3.81 4.86
CA ASP A 132 1.23 2.80 3.93
C ASP A 132 1.96 2.95 2.59
N THR A 133 2.58 1.86 2.13
CA THR A 133 3.32 1.83 0.86
C THR A 133 2.48 1.33 -0.31
N ASP A 134 1.22 0.94 -0.07
CA ASP A 134 0.26 0.57 -1.09
C ASP A 134 -0.43 1.80 -1.70
N ARG A 135 0.41 2.75 -2.14
CA ARG A 135 0.02 4.05 -2.65
C ARG A 135 0.82 4.38 -3.89
N ARG A 136 0.25 5.19 -4.78
CA ARG A 136 0.87 5.49 -6.08
C ARG A 136 2.32 6.00 -5.98
N THR A 137 2.62 6.85 -5.01
CA THR A 137 3.95 7.50 -4.86
C THR A 137 5.10 6.50 -4.69
N PRO A 138 5.06 5.53 -3.74
CA PRO A 138 6.05 4.45 -3.66
C PRO A 138 6.26 3.67 -4.95
N TYR A 139 5.17 3.33 -5.67
CA TYR A 139 5.25 2.60 -6.92
C TYR A 139 5.89 3.45 -8.01
N SER A 140 5.42 4.68 -8.20
CA SER A 140 5.98 5.64 -9.16
C SER A 140 7.48 5.86 -8.94
N THR A 141 7.90 6.05 -7.68
CA THR A 141 9.32 6.21 -7.33
C THR A 141 10.14 4.96 -7.70
N ALA A 142 9.62 3.76 -7.40
CA ALA A 142 10.31 2.52 -7.72
C ALA A 142 10.39 2.27 -9.23
N VAL A 143 9.30 2.52 -9.96
CA VAL A 143 9.24 2.43 -11.43
C VAL A 143 10.25 3.39 -12.05
N GLN A 144 10.21 4.67 -11.67
CA GLN A 144 11.09 5.71 -12.21
C GLN A 144 12.56 5.34 -12.05
N ARG A 145 12.99 4.92 -10.85
CA ARG A 145 14.39 4.50 -10.61
C ARG A 145 14.80 3.29 -11.46
N MET A 146 13.90 2.33 -11.65
CA MET A 146 14.19 1.15 -12.48
C MET A 146 14.26 1.48 -13.97
N CYS A 147 13.38 2.37 -14.43
CA CYS A 147 13.32 2.85 -15.80
C CYS A 147 14.52 3.75 -16.14
N GLU A 148 14.95 4.64 -15.23
CA GLU A 148 16.15 5.46 -15.38
C GLU A 148 17.41 4.61 -15.65
N ALA A 149 17.59 3.50 -14.91
CA ALA A 149 18.71 2.57 -15.13
C ALA A 149 18.66 1.87 -16.51
N LYS A 150 17.51 1.92 -17.18
CA LYS A 150 17.22 1.25 -18.45
C LYS A 150 17.05 2.22 -19.62
N ASN A 151 17.21 3.52 -19.37
CA ASN A 151 16.97 4.57 -20.37
C ASN A 151 15.50 4.56 -20.87
N LEU A 152 14.58 4.28 -19.95
CA LEU A 152 13.14 4.28 -20.18
C LEU A 152 12.50 5.42 -19.38
N ASP A 153 11.48 6.05 -19.95
CA ASP A 153 10.62 7.03 -19.29
C ASP A 153 9.26 6.39 -18.99
N PRO A 154 8.85 6.23 -17.72
CA PRO A 154 7.61 5.56 -17.39
C PRO A 154 6.38 6.44 -17.66
N THR A 155 5.33 5.85 -18.22
CA THR A 155 4.02 6.51 -18.37
C THR A 155 3.16 6.37 -17.12
N ARG A 156 2.10 7.19 -17.02
CA ARG A 156 1.13 7.14 -15.92
C ARG A 156 0.45 5.76 -15.89
N GLU A 157 0.05 5.28 -17.06
CA GLU A 157 -0.67 4.03 -17.29
C GLU A 157 0.22 2.85 -16.89
N ALA A 158 1.50 2.88 -17.25
CA ALA A 158 2.43 1.84 -16.87
C ALA A 158 2.60 1.72 -15.36
N VAL A 159 2.71 2.85 -14.65
CA VAL A 159 2.74 2.86 -13.17
C VAL A 159 1.43 2.30 -12.61
N SER A 160 0.28 2.68 -13.17
CA SER A 160 -1.04 2.19 -12.73
C SER A 160 -1.17 0.69 -12.91
N PHE A 161 -0.78 0.13 -14.07
CA PHE A 161 -0.82 -1.32 -14.30
C PHE A 161 0.13 -2.09 -13.38
N LEU A 162 1.36 -1.61 -13.20
CA LEU A 162 2.33 -2.24 -12.31
C LEU A 162 1.85 -2.22 -10.85
N GLN A 163 1.21 -1.14 -10.41
CA GLN A 163 0.60 -1.04 -9.09
C GLN A 163 -0.63 -1.94 -8.97
N ALA A 164 -1.57 -1.87 -9.90
CA ALA A 164 -2.83 -2.61 -9.82
C ALA A 164 -2.61 -4.13 -9.83
N PHE A 165 -1.65 -4.63 -10.61
CA PHE A 165 -1.42 -6.06 -10.78
C PHE A 165 -0.56 -6.68 -9.67
N THR A 166 0.14 -5.87 -8.89
CA THR A 166 1.05 -6.36 -7.85
C THR A 166 0.66 -5.83 -6.47
N ALA A 167 1.26 -6.35 -5.40
CA ALA A 167 0.98 -5.87 -4.03
C ALA A 167 2.19 -5.24 -3.34
N SER A 168 3.25 -4.91 -4.10
CA SER A 168 4.36 -4.12 -3.54
C SER A 168 5.26 -3.56 -4.63
N PRO A 169 5.92 -2.42 -4.38
CA PRO A 169 7.01 -1.91 -5.22
C PRO A 169 8.15 -2.94 -5.42
N TYR A 170 8.36 -3.87 -4.48
CA TYR A 170 9.33 -4.96 -4.65
C TYR A 170 8.98 -5.91 -5.80
N ALA A 171 7.70 -6.20 -6.02
CA ALA A 171 7.28 -7.03 -7.15
C ALA A 171 7.49 -6.27 -8.47
N VAL A 172 7.18 -4.98 -8.49
CA VAL A 172 7.41 -4.10 -9.64
C VAL A 172 8.89 -4.01 -10.01
N THR A 173 9.78 -3.76 -9.05
CA THR A 173 11.22 -3.72 -9.33
C THR A 173 11.74 -5.06 -9.86
N ARG A 174 11.21 -6.20 -9.36
CA ARG A 174 11.55 -7.54 -9.88
C ARG A 174 11.08 -7.77 -11.31
N ALA A 175 9.87 -7.31 -11.64
CA ALA A 175 9.32 -7.36 -12.99
C ALA A 175 10.17 -6.51 -13.95
N LEU A 176 10.34 -5.23 -13.62
CA LEU A 176 11.08 -4.28 -14.46
C LEU A 176 12.55 -4.67 -14.61
N GLN A 177 13.16 -5.34 -13.63
CA GLN A 177 14.52 -5.86 -13.75
C GLN A 177 14.73 -6.69 -15.01
N GLN A 178 13.70 -7.41 -15.48
CA GLN A 178 13.77 -8.27 -16.67
C GLN A 178 13.79 -7.51 -18.01
N LEU A 179 13.44 -6.22 -18.02
CA LEU A 179 13.51 -5.41 -19.23
C LEU A 179 14.95 -5.17 -19.68
N GLY A 180 15.13 -4.94 -20.97
CA GLY A 180 16.43 -4.53 -21.53
C GLY A 180 16.84 -3.12 -21.09
N HIS A 181 18.04 -2.71 -21.50
CA HIS A 181 18.47 -1.33 -21.47
C HIS A 181 18.40 -0.77 -22.90
N GLU A 182 17.90 0.45 -23.04
CA GLU A 182 17.73 1.11 -24.33
C GLU A 182 18.91 2.03 -24.64
N SER A 183 19.39 1.98 -25.88
CA SER A 183 20.56 2.78 -26.28
C SER A 183 20.29 4.29 -26.27
N THR A 184 19.02 4.69 -26.35
CA THR A 184 18.55 6.07 -26.33
C THR A 184 17.33 6.17 -25.41
N PRO A 185 17.14 7.30 -24.70
CA PRO A 185 15.96 7.50 -23.88
C PRO A 185 14.69 7.30 -24.72
N GLN A 186 13.77 6.48 -24.23
CA GLN A 186 12.47 6.29 -24.86
C GLN A 186 11.38 6.08 -23.82
N GLU A 187 10.14 6.39 -24.19
CA GLU A 187 8.98 6.08 -23.36
C GLU A 187 8.83 4.56 -23.16
N MET A 188 8.38 4.13 -21.99
CA MET A 188 8.07 2.73 -21.70
C MET A 188 6.71 2.37 -22.29
N HIS A 189 6.69 1.36 -23.17
CA HIS A 189 5.46 0.94 -23.82
C HIS A 189 4.68 -0.07 -22.95
N LEU A 190 3.36 -0.11 -23.09
CA LEU A 190 2.51 -1.00 -22.27
C LEU A 190 2.68 -2.50 -22.60
N ASP A 191 3.18 -2.87 -23.79
CA ASP A 191 3.57 -4.25 -24.07
C ASP A 191 4.82 -4.68 -23.27
N GLU A 192 5.67 -3.72 -22.89
CA GLU A 192 6.83 -3.97 -22.02
C GLU A 192 6.39 -4.17 -20.58
N VAL A 193 5.35 -3.44 -20.14
CA VAL A 193 4.68 -3.68 -18.85
C VAL A 193 4.07 -5.08 -18.83
N ARG A 194 3.36 -5.48 -19.90
CA ARG A 194 2.81 -6.82 -20.05
C ARG A 194 3.91 -7.88 -19.92
N TYR A 195 4.98 -7.73 -20.69
CA TYR A 195 6.12 -8.63 -20.65
C TYR A 195 6.75 -8.68 -19.24
N ALA A 196 7.03 -7.53 -18.63
CA ALA A 196 7.64 -7.45 -17.30
C ALA A 196 6.78 -8.18 -16.25
N LEU A 197 5.46 -7.96 -16.24
CA LEU A 197 4.54 -8.64 -15.34
C LEU A 197 4.48 -10.16 -15.60
N ALA A 198 4.52 -10.59 -16.86
CA ALA A 198 4.54 -12.01 -17.24
C ALA A 198 5.77 -12.78 -16.72
N THR A 199 6.85 -12.08 -16.34
CA THR A 199 8.05 -12.72 -15.76
C THR A 199 7.91 -13.05 -14.28
N LEU A 200 6.92 -12.47 -13.60
CA LEU A 200 6.66 -12.75 -12.20
C LEU A 200 5.96 -14.11 -12.05
N PRO A 201 6.19 -14.84 -10.95
CA PRO A 201 5.38 -16.01 -10.64
C PRO A 201 3.89 -15.64 -10.53
N ALA A 202 2.98 -16.50 -11.01
CA ALA A 202 1.53 -16.23 -11.02
C ALA A 202 0.98 -15.74 -9.67
N ASN A 203 1.45 -16.27 -8.54
CA ASN A 203 1.02 -15.85 -7.19
C ASN A 203 1.48 -14.44 -6.77
N ARG A 204 2.18 -13.70 -7.64
CA ARG A 204 2.51 -12.29 -7.48
C ARG A 204 1.60 -11.37 -8.28
N ILE A 205 0.78 -11.93 -9.16
CA ILE A 205 -0.24 -11.22 -9.93
C ILE A 205 -1.56 -11.31 -9.18
N PHE A 206 -2.14 -10.16 -8.81
CA PHE A 206 -3.30 -10.08 -7.93
C PHE A 206 -3.18 -11.01 -6.70
N PRO A 207 -2.13 -10.85 -5.85
CA PRO A 207 -1.83 -11.83 -4.80
C PRO A 207 -2.90 -11.90 -3.70
N ASN A 208 -3.79 -10.90 -3.60
CA ASN A 208 -4.92 -10.91 -2.68
C ASN A 208 -6.19 -11.53 -3.31
N ALA A 209 -6.21 -11.82 -4.62
CA ALA A 209 -7.30 -12.53 -5.29
C ALA A 209 -7.15 -14.05 -5.16
N PRO A 210 -8.20 -14.85 -5.45
CA PRO A 210 -8.07 -16.30 -5.46
C PRO A 210 -6.97 -16.77 -6.42
N PRO A 211 -6.19 -17.82 -6.06
CA PRO A 211 -5.07 -18.28 -6.89
C PRO A 211 -5.43 -18.64 -8.33
N THR A 212 -6.69 -19.03 -8.58
CA THR A 212 -7.25 -19.29 -9.91
C THR A 212 -7.33 -18.05 -10.77
N VAL A 213 -7.68 -16.89 -10.20
CA VAL A 213 -7.66 -15.59 -10.88
C VAL A 213 -6.24 -15.22 -11.25
N SER A 214 -5.31 -15.28 -10.28
CA SER A 214 -3.89 -15.00 -10.50
C SER A 214 -3.29 -15.85 -11.63
N LYS A 215 -3.61 -17.15 -11.67
CA LYS A 215 -3.16 -18.07 -12.73
C LYS A 215 -3.76 -17.71 -14.10
N ALA A 216 -5.05 -17.41 -14.16
CA ALA A 216 -5.71 -17.03 -15.41
C ALA A 216 -5.13 -15.73 -15.97
N VAL A 217 -5.03 -14.68 -15.15
CA VAL A 217 -4.45 -13.39 -15.56
C VAL A 217 -2.98 -13.55 -15.96
N HIS A 218 -2.19 -14.34 -15.22
CA HIS A 218 -0.81 -14.62 -15.59
C HIS A 218 -0.69 -15.33 -16.94
N ALA A 219 -1.55 -16.32 -17.24
CA ALA A 219 -1.57 -16.95 -18.56
C ALA A 219 -1.89 -15.94 -19.67
N LEU A 220 -2.82 -15.01 -19.42
CA LEU A 220 -3.10 -13.93 -20.35
C LEU A 220 -1.91 -12.97 -20.50
N LEU A 221 -1.19 -12.61 -19.44
CA LEU A 221 0.03 -11.78 -19.55
C LEU A 221 1.09 -12.45 -20.44
N ALA A 222 1.27 -13.77 -20.32
CA ALA A 222 2.32 -14.52 -20.99
C ALA A 222 2.06 -14.83 -22.48
N THR A 223 0.82 -14.67 -22.95
CA THR A 223 0.47 -14.87 -24.37
C THR A 223 0.64 -13.60 -25.20
N SER A 224 0.84 -13.78 -26.50
CA SER A 224 0.90 -12.72 -27.53
C SER A 224 -0.37 -12.64 -28.39
N ARG A 225 -1.45 -13.34 -28.01
CA ARG A 225 -2.75 -13.32 -28.69
C ARG A 225 -3.89 -13.63 -27.73
N PRO A 226 -5.15 -13.33 -28.08
CA PRO A 226 -6.31 -13.81 -27.33
C PRO A 226 -6.32 -15.34 -27.20
N LEU A 227 -6.83 -15.83 -26.09
CA LEU A 227 -6.94 -17.26 -25.78
C LEU A 227 -8.40 -17.67 -25.70
N THR A 228 -8.76 -18.75 -26.38
CA THR A 228 -10.05 -19.39 -26.14
C THR A 228 -10.16 -19.89 -24.69
N GLN A 229 -11.37 -20.19 -24.22
CA GLN A 229 -11.58 -20.72 -22.87
C GLN A 229 -10.76 -21.99 -22.58
N ALA A 230 -10.66 -22.87 -23.57
CA ALA A 230 -9.92 -24.12 -23.45
C ALA A 230 -8.41 -23.86 -23.34
N GLU A 231 -7.87 -22.99 -24.19
CA GLU A 231 -6.44 -22.61 -24.15
C GLU A 231 -6.09 -21.88 -22.85
N LEU A 232 -6.93 -20.96 -22.39
CA LEU A 232 -6.73 -20.26 -21.12
C LEU A 232 -6.72 -21.24 -19.94
N ALA A 233 -7.66 -22.19 -19.90
CA ALA A 233 -7.71 -23.22 -18.87
C ALA A 233 -6.43 -24.08 -18.85
N GLU A 234 -5.99 -24.52 -20.04
CA GLU A 234 -4.78 -25.32 -20.22
C GLU A 234 -3.53 -24.55 -19.75
N GLN A 235 -3.30 -23.34 -20.28
CA GLN A 235 -2.11 -22.55 -19.95
C GLN A 235 -2.07 -22.10 -18.49
N ALA A 236 -3.22 -21.79 -17.90
CA ALA A 236 -3.31 -21.43 -16.48
C ALA A 236 -3.24 -22.66 -15.55
N GLY A 237 -3.34 -23.88 -16.08
CA GLY A 237 -3.37 -25.11 -15.29
C GLY A 237 -4.57 -25.17 -14.34
N ILE A 238 -5.75 -24.74 -14.82
CA ILE A 238 -7.02 -24.75 -14.08
C ILE A 238 -8.13 -25.35 -14.95
N SER A 239 -9.26 -25.73 -14.34
CA SER A 239 -10.39 -26.27 -15.12
C SER A 239 -11.09 -25.16 -15.93
N ALA A 240 -11.61 -25.49 -17.11
CA ALA A 240 -12.43 -24.57 -17.92
C ALA A 240 -13.66 -24.02 -17.16
N ARG A 241 -14.21 -24.80 -16.21
CA ARG A 241 -15.27 -24.33 -15.31
C ARG A 241 -14.80 -23.17 -14.43
N LEU A 242 -13.60 -23.27 -13.87
CA LEU A 242 -13.03 -22.20 -13.03
C LEU A 242 -12.71 -20.94 -13.84
N VAL A 243 -12.29 -21.09 -15.10
CA VAL A 243 -12.15 -19.95 -16.02
C VAL A 243 -13.48 -19.20 -16.13
N ARG A 244 -14.57 -19.91 -16.51
CA ARG A 244 -15.91 -19.30 -16.60
C ARG A 244 -16.33 -18.59 -15.31
N ASN A 245 -16.13 -19.22 -14.16
CA ASN A 245 -16.52 -18.64 -12.88
C ASN A 245 -15.83 -17.30 -12.54
N HIS A 246 -14.67 -17.00 -13.15
CA HIS A 246 -13.89 -15.79 -12.85
C HIS A 246 -13.93 -14.75 -13.97
N VAL A 247 -14.08 -15.20 -15.23
CA VAL A 247 -14.11 -14.34 -16.41
C VAL A 247 -15.21 -13.29 -16.29
N ASP A 248 -16.43 -13.67 -15.91
CA ASP A 248 -17.56 -12.74 -15.81
C ASP A 248 -17.27 -11.55 -14.89
N HIS A 249 -16.55 -11.78 -13.78
CA HIS A 249 -16.16 -10.71 -12.85
C HIS A 249 -15.01 -9.85 -13.37
N LEU A 250 -14.07 -10.45 -14.09
CA LEU A 250 -12.94 -9.73 -14.68
C LEU A 250 -13.39 -8.89 -15.87
N GLU A 251 -14.31 -9.41 -16.67
CA GLU A 251 -14.89 -8.74 -17.84
C GLU A 251 -15.78 -7.57 -17.41
N ALA A 252 -16.68 -7.77 -16.44
CA ALA A 252 -17.54 -6.70 -15.93
C ALA A 252 -16.73 -5.52 -15.35
N LEU A 253 -15.53 -5.79 -14.82
CA LEU A 253 -14.62 -4.76 -14.33
C LEU A 253 -13.62 -4.27 -15.38
N TRP A 254 -13.76 -4.71 -16.64
CA TRP A 254 -12.83 -4.39 -17.74
C TRP A 254 -11.36 -4.70 -17.43
N LEU A 255 -11.11 -5.70 -16.58
CA LEU A 255 -9.77 -6.23 -16.29
C LEU A 255 -9.36 -7.33 -17.29
N ILE A 256 -10.31 -7.85 -18.06
CA ILE A 256 -10.11 -8.63 -19.29
C ILE A 256 -11.09 -8.15 -20.35
N GLU A 257 -10.76 -8.42 -21.61
CA GLU A 257 -11.63 -8.18 -22.76
C GLU A 257 -12.00 -9.53 -23.41
N VAL A 258 -13.28 -9.70 -23.73
CA VAL A 258 -13.79 -10.85 -24.49
C VAL A 258 -13.95 -10.45 -25.94
N THR A 259 -13.08 -11.01 -26.79
CA THR A 259 -13.10 -10.78 -28.23
C THR A 259 -13.69 -11.99 -28.96
N VAL A 260 -13.93 -11.84 -30.26
CA VAL A 260 -14.31 -12.98 -31.12
C VAL A 260 -13.26 -14.10 -31.13
N ASP A 261 -11.99 -13.77 -30.88
CA ASP A 261 -10.86 -14.71 -30.86
C ASP A 261 -10.57 -15.26 -29.45
N GLY A 262 -11.30 -14.79 -28.43
CA GLY A 262 -11.19 -15.25 -27.05
C GLY A 262 -10.83 -14.13 -26.06
N TYR A 263 -10.30 -14.54 -24.92
CA TYR A 263 -9.96 -13.67 -23.78
C TYR A 263 -8.59 -13.02 -23.97
N ARG A 264 -8.49 -11.72 -23.69
CA ARG A 264 -7.22 -10.99 -23.59
C ARG A 264 -7.23 -10.06 -22.38
N LEU A 265 -6.05 -9.53 -22.06
CA LEU A 265 -5.95 -8.39 -21.15
C LEU A 265 -6.10 -7.08 -21.93
N PRO A 266 -6.58 -6.02 -21.27
CA PRO A 266 -6.62 -4.66 -21.79
C PRO A 266 -5.23 -4.02 -21.80
N LEU A 267 -4.26 -4.76 -22.35
CA LEU A 267 -2.87 -4.38 -22.56
C LEU A 267 -2.51 -4.77 -23.99
N PRO A 268 -1.78 -3.91 -24.72
CA PRO A 268 -1.41 -4.21 -26.10
C PRO A 268 -0.44 -5.40 -26.18
N PHE A 269 -0.53 -6.13 -27.28
CA PHE A 269 0.55 -7.00 -27.73
C PHE A 269 1.67 -6.17 -28.37
N ARG A 270 2.85 -6.77 -28.53
CA ARG A 270 4.02 -6.06 -29.10
C ARG A 270 3.75 -5.56 -30.51
N GLU A 271 2.98 -6.32 -31.27
CA GLU A 271 2.57 -6.02 -32.65
C GLU A 271 1.53 -4.89 -32.73
N GLU A 272 0.90 -4.53 -31.60
CA GLU A 272 -0.15 -3.51 -31.51
C GLU A 272 0.38 -2.16 -30.99
N ARG A 273 1.70 -1.98 -30.86
CA ARG A 273 2.30 -0.72 -30.39
C ARG A 273 1.77 0.49 -31.15
N GLY A 274 1.33 1.51 -30.41
CA GLY A 274 0.75 2.75 -30.93
C GLY A 274 -0.78 2.79 -30.85
N PRO A 275 -1.45 3.64 -31.64
CA PRO A 275 -2.88 3.93 -31.47
C PRO A 275 -3.82 2.71 -31.61
N ALA A 276 -3.37 1.66 -32.30
CA ALA A 276 -4.13 0.43 -32.42
C ALA A 276 -4.22 -0.35 -31.10
N GLY A 277 -3.15 -0.31 -30.29
CA GLY A 277 -3.10 -0.93 -28.98
C GLY A 277 -3.93 -0.18 -27.94
N ASP A 278 -4.03 1.14 -28.08
CA ASP A 278 -4.78 2.00 -27.16
C ASP A 278 -6.29 1.70 -27.19
N ALA A 279 -6.79 1.17 -28.31
CA ALA A 279 -8.19 0.78 -28.47
C ALA A 279 -8.63 -0.37 -27.52
N HIS A 280 -7.66 -1.14 -26.99
CA HIS A 280 -7.92 -2.24 -26.06
C HIS A 280 -7.76 -1.85 -24.58
N LEU A 281 -7.32 -0.62 -24.30
CA LEU A 281 -7.14 -0.18 -22.92
C LEU A 281 -8.51 -0.04 -22.23
N SER A 282 -8.55 -0.39 -20.94
CA SER A 282 -9.75 -0.18 -20.13
C SER A 282 -10.14 1.30 -20.20
N TRP A 283 -11.41 1.57 -20.48
CA TRP A 283 -11.88 2.92 -20.74
C TRP A 283 -11.48 3.88 -19.61
N TYR A 284 -11.61 3.47 -18.35
CA TYR A 284 -11.32 4.29 -17.17
C TYR A 284 -9.83 4.60 -16.93
N LEU A 285 -8.91 4.17 -17.80
CA LEU A 285 -7.50 4.57 -17.73
C LEU A 285 -7.30 6.03 -18.13
N THR A 286 -8.11 6.51 -19.09
CA THR A 286 -8.13 7.91 -19.50
C THR A 286 -8.89 8.72 -18.44
N PRO A 287 -8.25 9.70 -17.78
CA PRO A 287 -8.89 10.54 -16.77
C PRO A 287 -10.12 11.26 -17.31
N ASN A 288 -11.16 11.49 -16.49
CA ASN A 288 -12.40 12.18 -16.87
C ASN A 288 -12.17 13.54 -17.52
N HIS A 289 -11.16 14.29 -17.08
CA HIS A 289 -10.85 15.61 -17.67
C HIS A 289 -10.37 15.52 -19.12
N ASP A 290 -9.95 14.34 -19.58
CA ASP A 290 -9.52 14.05 -20.94
C ASP A 290 -10.57 13.25 -21.74
N ARG A 291 -11.77 12.99 -21.18
CA ARG A 291 -12.84 12.21 -21.81
C ARG A 291 -13.95 13.09 -22.39
N ASP A 292 -14.52 12.62 -23.49
CA ASP A 292 -15.68 13.23 -24.16
C ASP A 292 -16.99 12.46 -23.92
N ASP A 293 -16.99 11.38 -23.13
CA ASP A 293 -18.18 10.59 -22.79
C ASP A 293 -18.72 10.89 -21.37
N TYR A 294 -19.84 10.26 -21.03
CA TYR A 294 -20.51 10.43 -19.72
C TYR A 294 -20.05 9.42 -18.67
N LEU A 295 -19.10 8.53 -19.02
CA LEU A 295 -18.65 7.48 -18.11
C LEU A 295 -17.74 8.10 -17.06
N ASP A 296 -18.00 7.75 -15.80
CA ASP A 296 -17.21 8.21 -14.66
C ASP A 296 -16.00 7.27 -14.48
N ALA A 297 -14.82 7.70 -14.92
CA ALA A 297 -13.55 6.99 -14.83
C ALA A 297 -12.99 6.96 -13.39
N THR A 298 -13.83 6.56 -12.44
CA THR A 298 -13.50 6.32 -11.04
C THR A 298 -13.90 4.90 -10.64
N GLU A 299 -13.40 4.39 -9.51
CA GLU A 299 -13.86 3.10 -8.95
C GLU A 299 -15.39 3.03 -8.86
N ARG A 300 -16.03 4.14 -8.49
CA ARG A 300 -17.50 4.25 -8.39
C ARG A 300 -18.16 4.07 -9.74
N GLY A 301 -17.73 4.80 -10.76
CA GLY A 301 -18.33 4.72 -12.09
C GLY A 301 -18.09 3.37 -12.77
N VAL A 302 -16.91 2.78 -12.61
CA VAL A 302 -16.65 1.41 -13.11
C VAL A 302 -17.56 0.39 -12.46
N LEU A 303 -17.75 0.47 -11.14
CA LEU A 303 -18.67 -0.42 -10.45
C LEU A 303 -20.12 -0.19 -10.86
N PHE A 304 -20.52 1.07 -11.09
CA PHE A 304 -21.84 1.43 -11.59
C PHE A 304 -22.12 0.75 -12.94
N GLU A 305 -21.19 0.86 -13.90
CA GLU A 305 -21.30 0.19 -15.20
C GLU A 305 -21.35 -1.33 -15.06
N ALA A 306 -20.48 -1.92 -14.24
CA ALA A 306 -20.46 -3.37 -14.00
C ALA A 306 -21.78 -3.91 -13.43
N VAL A 307 -22.49 -3.13 -12.61
CA VAL A 307 -23.80 -3.50 -12.05
C VAL A 307 -24.90 -3.37 -13.10
N ILE A 308 -24.90 -2.30 -13.90
CA ILE A 308 -25.88 -2.09 -14.97
C ILE A 308 -25.81 -3.22 -16.00
N GLU A 309 -24.60 -3.53 -16.50
CA GLU A 309 -24.40 -4.57 -17.51
C GLU A 309 -24.88 -5.95 -17.04
N ARG A 310 -24.71 -6.26 -15.74
CA ARG A 310 -24.97 -7.58 -15.18
C ARG A 310 -26.43 -7.81 -14.80
N GLU A 311 -27.08 -6.81 -14.20
CA GLU A 311 -28.40 -6.99 -13.60
C GLU A 311 -29.55 -6.48 -14.49
N GLY A 312 -29.24 -5.74 -15.57
CA GLY A 312 -30.26 -5.16 -16.46
C GLY A 312 -31.26 -4.25 -15.72
N VAL A 313 -30.85 -3.72 -14.58
CA VAL A 313 -31.63 -2.83 -13.71
C VAL A 313 -31.68 -1.46 -14.36
N SER A 314 -32.82 -0.77 -14.29
CA SER A 314 -32.92 0.58 -14.85
C SER A 314 -32.00 1.55 -14.11
N ASP A 315 -31.33 2.42 -14.86
CA ASP A 315 -30.40 3.46 -14.38
C ASP A 315 -30.92 4.14 -13.10
N ASP A 316 -32.21 4.49 -13.02
CA ASP A 316 -32.83 5.21 -11.91
C ASP A 316 -32.70 4.53 -10.53
N ASP A 317 -32.71 3.19 -10.46
CA ASP A 317 -32.64 2.47 -9.18
C ASP A 317 -31.17 2.28 -8.72
N VAL A 318 -30.25 2.10 -9.67
CA VAL A 318 -28.81 2.04 -9.40
C VAL A 318 -28.29 3.43 -9.01
N ILE A 319 -28.69 4.47 -9.73
CA ILE A 319 -28.35 5.87 -9.44
C ILE A 319 -28.72 6.23 -8.00
N ARG A 320 -29.91 5.85 -7.51
CA ARG A 320 -30.33 6.13 -6.12
C ARG A 320 -29.47 5.46 -5.05
N VAL A 321 -28.86 4.31 -5.34
CA VAL A 321 -27.95 3.62 -4.42
C VAL A 321 -26.58 4.30 -4.44
N PHE A 322 -26.06 4.58 -5.63
CA PHE A 322 -24.75 5.17 -5.83
C PHE A 322 -24.69 6.67 -5.44
N ASP A 323 -25.76 7.44 -5.61
CA ASP A 323 -25.83 8.86 -5.21
C ASP A 323 -25.79 9.08 -3.70
N ARG A 324 -26.02 8.03 -2.90
CA ARG A 324 -25.79 8.08 -1.45
C ARG A 324 -24.31 8.03 -1.10
N ILE A 325 -23.44 7.64 -2.03
CA ILE A 325 -21.99 7.53 -1.87
C ILE A 325 -21.34 8.83 -2.35
N LYS A 326 -21.20 9.79 -1.43
CA LYS A 326 -20.82 11.19 -1.75
C LYS A 326 -19.35 11.42 -2.12
N THR A 327 -18.44 10.48 -1.84
CA THR A 327 -16.98 10.66 -2.05
C THR A 327 -16.27 9.33 -2.33
N LEU A 328 -15.15 9.41 -3.07
CA LEU A 328 -14.20 8.40 -3.59
C LEU A 328 -13.61 7.35 -2.62
N GLN A 329 -14.29 7.08 -1.51
CA GLN A 329 -14.10 5.88 -0.72
C GLN A 329 -15.48 5.28 -0.60
N ILE A 330 -15.72 4.17 -1.29
CA ILE A 330 -16.91 3.36 -0.99
C ILE A 330 -16.86 3.15 0.54
N MET A 331 -17.86 3.69 1.25
CA MET A 331 -17.92 3.58 2.70
C MET A 331 -17.80 2.08 3.05
N PRO A 332 -17.08 1.68 4.11
CA PRO A 332 -16.89 0.28 4.45
C PRO A 332 -18.19 -0.55 4.46
N GLU A 333 -19.32 0.08 4.79
CA GLU A 333 -20.66 -0.49 4.76
C GLU A 333 -21.16 -0.78 3.33
N ALA A 334 -20.99 0.16 2.40
CA ALA A 334 -21.32 -0.04 0.98
C ALA A 334 -20.38 -1.07 0.34
N ARG A 335 -19.09 -1.08 0.72
CA ARG A 335 -18.14 -2.12 0.29
C ARG A 335 -18.61 -3.49 0.72
N ARG A 336 -19.13 -3.65 1.95
CA ARG A 336 -19.70 -4.92 2.43
C ARG A 336 -20.93 -5.38 1.64
N GLU A 337 -21.79 -4.45 1.22
CA GLU A 337 -22.94 -4.77 0.36
C GLU A 337 -22.49 -5.26 -1.01
N ILE A 338 -21.42 -4.70 -1.56
CA ILE A 338 -20.79 -5.13 -2.82
C ILE A 338 -20.04 -6.46 -2.65
N GLU A 339 -19.37 -6.68 -1.52
CA GLU A 339 -18.72 -7.95 -1.16
C GLU A 339 -19.73 -9.11 -1.06
N ALA A 340 -20.98 -8.83 -0.71
CA ALA A 340 -22.06 -9.81 -0.70
C ALA A 340 -22.41 -10.33 -2.12
N VAL A 341 -22.03 -9.59 -3.18
CA VAL A 341 -22.19 -9.99 -4.59
C VAL A 341 -21.11 -11.00 -5.01
N GLY A 342 -19.97 -11.07 -4.32
CA GLY A 342 -19.00 -12.16 -4.49
C GLY A 342 -17.66 -11.97 -3.76
N PRO A 343 -17.07 -13.04 -3.19
CA PRO A 343 -15.82 -12.99 -2.40
C PRO A 343 -14.56 -12.65 -3.21
N THR A 344 -14.66 -12.57 -4.54
CA THR A 344 -13.58 -12.15 -5.46
C THR A 344 -13.52 -10.66 -5.71
N ALA A 345 -14.53 -9.89 -5.29
CA ALA A 345 -14.70 -8.50 -5.71
C ALA A 345 -13.63 -7.57 -5.14
N THR A 346 -13.32 -7.65 -3.83
CA THR A 346 -12.46 -6.65 -3.15
C THR A 346 -11.08 -6.49 -3.79
N PRO A 347 -10.31 -7.55 -4.07
CA PRO A 347 -8.98 -7.41 -4.69
C PRO A 347 -9.03 -6.87 -6.13
N LEU A 348 -10.12 -7.14 -6.86
CA LEU A 348 -10.31 -6.66 -8.22
C LEU A 348 -10.78 -5.20 -8.25
N LEU A 349 -11.62 -4.80 -7.29
CA LEU A 349 -12.03 -3.41 -7.12
C LEU A 349 -10.85 -2.52 -6.70
N GLU A 350 -9.93 -3.03 -5.86
CA GLU A 350 -8.68 -2.32 -5.58
C GLU A 350 -7.85 -2.10 -6.85
N ALA A 351 -7.80 -3.09 -7.75
CA ALA A 351 -7.11 -2.93 -9.02
C ALA A 351 -7.78 -1.85 -9.89
N VAL A 352 -9.11 -1.85 -9.97
CA VAL A 352 -9.89 -0.82 -10.67
C VAL A 352 -9.63 0.56 -10.06
N ARG A 353 -9.68 0.69 -8.73
CA ARG A 353 -9.38 1.93 -8.01
C ARG A 353 -8.04 2.51 -8.42
N VAL A 354 -7.01 1.67 -8.48
CA VAL A 354 -5.65 2.09 -8.89
C VAL A 354 -5.60 2.50 -10.37
N LEU A 355 -6.26 1.75 -11.26
CA LEU A 355 -6.24 2.04 -12.70
C LEU A 355 -7.04 3.32 -13.02
N ALA A 356 -8.17 3.53 -12.34
CA ALA A 356 -9.07 4.68 -12.49
C ALA A 356 -8.63 5.91 -11.67
N ALA A 357 -7.58 5.82 -10.85
CA ALA A 357 -7.17 6.92 -9.97
C ALA A 357 -6.66 8.13 -10.77
N GLU A 358 -7.43 9.23 -10.79
CA GLU A 358 -7.05 10.48 -11.45
C GLU A 358 -5.91 11.22 -10.72
N GLU A 359 -5.88 11.15 -9.38
CA GLU A 359 -4.90 11.85 -8.54
C GLU A 359 -4.02 10.86 -7.76
N PRO A 360 -2.77 11.24 -7.41
CA PRO A 360 -2.00 10.47 -6.45
C PRO A 360 -2.77 10.44 -5.13
N ASP A 361 -3.01 9.23 -4.60
CA ASP A 361 -3.59 9.05 -3.28
C ASP A 361 -2.95 10.04 -2.29
N ARG A 362 -3.76 10.77 -1.52
CA ARG A 362 -3.23 11.54 -0.39
C ARG A 362 -2.38 10.59 0.47
N GLU A 363 -1.14 10.98 0.76
CA GLU A 363 -0.28 10.22 1.65
C GLU A 363 -1.01 10.02 2.98
N PHE A 364 -1.44 8.79 3.24
CA PHE A 364 -2.02 8.44 4.52
C PHE A 364 -0.88 8.17 5.47
N THR A 365 -0.48 9.23 6.16
CA THR A 365 0.49 9.14 7.25
C THR A 365 -0.28 8.94 8.53
N ASP A 366 -0.18 7.75 9.11
CA ASP A 366 -0.78 7.46 10.40
C ASP A 366 0.27 7.66 11.50
N THR A 367 -0.15 8.22 12.62
CA THR A 367 0.72 8.47 13.76
C THR A 367 0.24 7.65 14.93
N VAL A 368 1.11 6.79 15.43
CA VAL A 368 0.81 5.87 16.51
C VAL A 368 1.52 6.33 17.78
N ILE A 369 0.79 6.33 18.90
CA ILE A 369 1.34 6.59 20.23
C ILE A 369 1.51 5.25 20.96
N VAL A 370 2.72 5.01 21.47
CA VAL A 370 3.04 3.84 22.28
C VAL A 370 3.34 4.29 23.71
N GLY A 371 2.64 3.68 24.68
CA GLY A 371 2.69 4.08 26.10
C GLY A 371 1.42 4.81 26.52
N VAL A 372 1.43 5.41 27.72
CA VAL A 372 0.30 6.21 28.21
C VAL A 372 0.25 7.52 27.42
N GLU A 373 -0.93 7.90 26.92
CA GLU A 373 -1.12 9.19 26.26
C GLU A 373 -0.88 10.33 27.28
N PRO A 374 -0.05 11.34 27.00
CA PRO A 374 0.27 12.36 27.99
C PRO A 374 -0.97 13.21 28.26
N GLU A 375 -1.43 13.27 29.51
CA GLU A 375 -2.60 14.07 29.90
C GLU A 375 -2.32 15.58 29.89
N GLN A 376 -1.05 16.00 29.76
CA GLN A 376 -0.63 17.39 29.86
C GLN A 376 -0.93 18.17 28.57
N ALA A 377 -1.97 19.00 28.62
CA ALA A 377 -2.21 20.02 27.61
C ALA A 377 -1.20 21.17 27.74
N ALA A 378 -0.61 21.58 26.61
CA ALA A 378 0.24 22.76 26.55
C ALA A 378 -0.51 23.98 27.15
N LEU A 379 0.09 24.61 28.15
CA LEU A 379 -0.40 25.90 28.64
C LEU A 379 -0.37 26.88 27.45
N PRO A 380 -1.46 27.62 27.17
CA PRO A 380 -1.50 28.54 26.06
C PRO A 380 -0.35 29.53 26.21
N ALA A 381 0.52 29.58 25.20
CA ALA A 381 1.68 30.45 25.18
C ALA A 381 1.23 31.89 25.52
N ARG A 382 1.78 32.44 26.61
CA ARG A 382 1.57 33.85 26.96
C ARG A 382 1.99 34.68 25.77
N LEU A 383 1.01 35.28 25.08
CA LEU A 383 1.22 36.28 24.04
C LEU A 383 2.26 37.29 24.54
N ALA A 384 3.44 37.25 23.92
CA ALA A 384 4.47 38.24 24.12
C ALA A 384 3.86 39.60 23.79
N THR A 385 3.78 40.44 24.82
CA THR A 385 3.25 41.81 24.74
C THR A 385 4.06 42.56 23.70
N THR A 386 3.40 42.93 22.59
CA THR A 386 3.94 43.82 21.58
C THR A 386 4.33 45.12 22.26
N ARG A 387 5.64 45.37 22.43
CA ARG A 387 6.16 46.68 22.79
C ARG A 387 5.75 47.64 21.67
N GLN A 388 4.81 48.54 21.97
CA GLN A 388 4.60 49.76 21.19
C GLN A 388 5.91 50.56 21.19
N THR A 389 6.58 50.59 20.04
CA THR A 389 7.57 51.62 19.74
C THR A 389 6.82 52.93 19.51
N GLY A 390 6.98 53.86 20.45
CA GLY A 390 6.52 55.23 20.30
C GLY A 390 7.29 55.93 19.17
N GLY A 391 6.59 56.29 18.10
CA GLY A 391 7.03 57.30 17.14
C GLY A 391 6.70 58.68 17.69
N THR A 392 7.75 59.46 17.98
CA THR A 392 7.63 60.88 18.34
C THR A 392 7.76 61.70 17.05
N ASN A 393 6.78 62.56 16.79
CA ASN A 393 6.87 63.63 15.79
C ASN A 393 7.95 64.64 16.20
N VAL A 394 8.89 64.96 15.30
CA VAL A 394 9.25 66.32 14.82
C VAL A 394 9.79 66.19 13.40
#